data_AF-A0A2I2KWU4-F1
#
_entry.id   AF-A0A2I2KWU4-F1
#
_cell.length_a   1.000
_cell.length_b   1.000
_cell.length_c   1.000
_cell.angle_alpha   90.00
_cell.angle_beta   90.00
_cell.angle_gamma   90.00
#
_symmetry.space_group_name_H-M   'P 1'
#
loop_
_entity.id
_entity.type
_entity.pdbx_description
1 polymer ?
#
loop_
_entity_poly.entity_id
_entity_poly.type
_entity_poly.pdbx_seq_one_letter_code
_entity_poly.pdbx_strand_id
1 'polypeptide(L)'
;MLRRQFSMLAVISMACVASLSGCGGGKSSPSPVTPTVAAIRPKPTPVASCPPLPASRPAPAAVPVTVAGLSVDGLQPDAERVVTTYGGRRHTLTGKVVGSIPAGVQLWVMTSPPHLQNRYLQGRIVPGRDGAWSVTVNVGRTDDQPQKFPDPVTIFAVSDPVGSYLLRCGGTVDQNPVIPPGLPFTKLGMVTIRKLTR
;
A
#
# COMPACT_ATOMS: atom_id res chain seq x y z
N MET A 1 43.07 30.39 7.48
CA MET A 1 42.57 30.76 8.81
C MET A 1 41.86 29.57 9.44
N LEU A 2 42.22 29.26 10.68
CA LEU A 2 41.56 28.42 11.70
C LEU A 2 41.06 26.98 11.38
N ARG A 3 41.77 26.02 11.98
CA ARG A 3 41.32 24.67 12.38
C ARG A 3 40.24 24.74 13.47
N ARG A 4 39.39 23.70 13.55
CA ARG A 4 38.83 23.03 14.77
C ARG A 4 37.86 21.93 14.28
N GLN A 5 38.26 20.66 14.19
CA GLN A 5 38.26 19.63 15.24
C GLN A 5 37.09 19.73 16.23
N PHE A 6 36.15 18.79 16.13
CA PHE A 6 35.22 18.43 17.20
C PHE A 6 35.49 16.97 17.61
N SER A 7 35.92 16.83 18.87
CA SER A 7 36.15 15.55 19.55
C SER A 7 34.85 14.98 20.12
N MET A 8 34.82 13.64 20.14
CA MET A 8 34.03 12.79 21.02
C MET A 8 33.93 13.32 22.46
N LEU A 9 32.75 13.17 23.07
CA LEU A 9 32.66 12.88 24.50
C LEU A 9 31.46 11.98 24.79
N ALA A 10 31.78 10.80 25.31
CA ALA A 10 30.86 9.82 25.86
C ALA A 10 30.29 10.32 27.20
N VAL A 11 29.00 10.08 27.43
CA VAL A 11 28.36 10.28 28.73
C VAL A 11 28.22 8.92 29.40
N ILE A 12 29.11 8.65 30.35
CA ILE A 12 28.91 7.67 31.42
C ILE A 12 28.66 8.50 32.67
N SER A 13 27.46 8.39 33.26
CA SER A 13 27.23 8.91 34.61
C SER A 13 26.68 7.79 35.48
N MET A 14 27.48 7.53 36.50
CA MET A 14 27.42 6.48 37.50
C MET A 14 26.87 7.15 38.77
N ALA A 15 25.69 6.73 39.23
CA ALA A 15 25.16 7.16 40.51
C ALA A 15 25.30 6.01 41.52
N CYS A 16 26.19 6.23 42.48
CA CYS A 16 26.40 5.44 43.68
C CYS A 16 25.81 6.23 44.85
N VAL A 17 24.85 5.68 45.60
CA VAL A 17 24.57 6.13 46.97
C VAL A 17 24.15 4.94 47.85
N ALA A 18 25.06 4.62 48.76
CA ALA A 18 24.95 4.23 50.17
C ALA A 18 24.07 3.04 50.62
N SER A 19 24.77 2.10 51.25
CA SER A 19 24.28 1.11 52.22
C SER A 19 23.95 1.74 53.59
N LEU A 20 22.97 1.17 54.31
CA LEU A 20 22.96 1.08 55.76
C LEU A 20 22.28 -0.23 56.23
N SER A 21 23.12 -1.09 56.80
CA SER A 21 22.96 -2.10 57.87
C SER A 21 21.57 -2.45 58.43
N GLY A 22 21.32 -3.77 58.54
CA GLY A 22 20.32 -4.37 59.45
C GLY A 22 20.33 -5.90 59.38
N CYS A 23 21.03 -6.56 60.32
CA CYS A 23 21.04 -8.01 60.49
C CYS A 23 19.71 -8.53 61.10
N GLY A 24 19.13 -9.58 60.52
CA GLY A 24 18.03 -10.34 61.12
C GLY A 24 17.73 -11.58 60.28
N GLY A 25 17.97 -12.77 60.84
CA GLY A 25 17.82 -14.05 60.16
C GLY A 25 16.37 -14.41 59.83
N GLY A 26 16.20 -15.17 58.74
CA GLY A 26 14.92 -15.75 58.34
C GLY A 26 15.03 -16.39 56.97
N LYS A 27 14.99 -17.72 56.92
CA LYS A 27 14.91 -18.53 55.68
C LYS A 27 13.67 -18.15 54.88
N SER A 28 13.83 -17.72 53.62
CA SER A 28 12.96 -18.07 52.47
C SER A 28 13.40 -17.29 51.23
N SER A 29 13.81 -18.02 50.18
CA SER A 29 14.00 -17.45 48.85
C SER A 29 12.67 -16.96 48.28
N PRO A 30 12.58 -15.73 47.76
CA PRO A 30 11.57 -15.38 46.78
C PRO A 30 12.15 -15.58 45.37
N SER A 31 11.55 -16.49 44.61
CA SER A 31 11.77 -16.60 43.16
C SER A 31 11.55 -15.24 42.48
N PRO A 32 12.35 -14.85 41.47
CA PRO A 32 12.06 -13.64 40.72
C PRO A 32 10.78 -13.84 39.90
N VAL A 33 9.73 -13.11 40.25
CA VAL A 33 8.53 -13.00 39.44
C VAL A 33 8.87 -12.11 38.25
N THR A 34 9.14 -12.72 37.10
CA THR A 34 9.21 -12.00 35.83
C THR A 34 7.83 -11.40 35.56
N PRO A 35 7.67 -10.07 35.42
CA PRO A 35 6.41 -9.52 35.00
C PRO A 35 6.16 -9.96 33.55
N THR A 36 5.16 -10.82 33.35
CA THR A 36 4.58 -11.08 32.04
C THR A 36 4.00 -9.77 31.54
N VAL A 37 4.77 -9.03 30.74
CA VAL A 37 4.24 -7.93 29.93
C VAL A 37 3.22 -8.56 29.00
N ALA A 38 1.93 -8.40 29.34
CA ALA A 38 0.85 -8.72 28.45
C ALA A 38 1.09 -7.94 27.15
N ALA A 39 1.46 -8.64 26.08
CA ALA A 39 1.56 -8.06 24.76
C ALA A 39 0.19 -7.48 24.41
N ILE A 40 0.05 -6.16 24.55
CA ILE A 40 -1.12 -5.42 24.11
C ILE A 40 -1.18 -5.66 22.61
N ARG A 41 -2.06 -6.56 22.16
CA ARG A 41 -2.32 -6.74 20.73
C ARG A 41 -2.68 -5.36 20.19
N PRO A 42 -1.92 -4.80 19.23
CA PRO A 42 -2.32 -3.56 18.62
C PRO A 42 -3.72 -3.74 18.03
N LYS A 43 -4.65 -2.90 18.47
CA LYS A 43 -6.00 -2.80 17.89
C LYS A 43 -5.83 -2.66 16.37
N PRO A 44 -6.54 -3.44 15.53
CA PRO A 44 -6.41 -3.30 14.09
C PRO A 44 -6.73 -1.86 13.73
N THR A 45 -5.78 -1.17 13.09
CA THR A 45 -6.02 0.15 12.50
C THR A 45 -7.23 -0.01 11.57
N PRO A 46 -8.29 0.81 11.71
CA PRO A 46 -9.40 0.78 10.77
C PRO A 46 -8.84 0.95 9.36
N VAL A 47 -9.10 -0.01 8.47
CA VAL A 47 -8.81 0.18 7.05
C VAL A 47 -9.58 1.42 6.63
N ALA A 48 -8.90 2.41 6.05
CA ALA A 48 -9.55 3.61 5.56
C ALA A 48 -10.61 3.17 4.53
N SER A 49 -11.88 3.26 4.91
CA SER A 49 -12.98 2.92 4.01
C SER A 49 -13.39 4.20 3.30
N CYS A 50 -13.59 4.11 1.98
CA CYS A 50 -14.22 5.22 1.28
C CYS A 50 -15.60 5.54 1.90
N PRO A 51 -16.07 6.79 1.84
CA PRO A 51 -17.44 7.14 2.23
C PRO A 51 -18.47 6.36 1.37
N PRO A 52 -19.75 6.31 1.77
CA PRO A 52 -20.78 5.68 0.95
C PRO A 52 -20.85 6.27 -0.46
N LEU A 53 -21.17 5.44 -1.46
CA LEU A 53 -21.38 5.87 -2.84
C LEU A 53 -22.57 6.86 -2.92
N PRO A 54 -22.51 7.88 -3.80
CA PRO A 54 -23.68 8.68 -4.14
C PRO A 54 -24.82 7.80 -4.68
N ALA A 55 -26.07 8.18 -4.37
CA ALA A 55 -27.27 7.44 -4.82
C ALA A 55 -27.45 7.48 -6.35
N SER A 56 -27.04 8.58 -6.99
CA SER A 56 -26.98 8.67 -8.44
C SER A 56 -25.72 7.96 -8.95
N ARG A 57 -25.94 6.86 -9.69
CA ARG A 57 -24.87 6.13 -10.38
C ARG A 57 -24.94 6.48 -11.87
N PRO A 58 -24.02 7.32 -12.38
CA PRO A 58 -23.91 7.49 -13.82
C PRO A 58 -23.56 6.15 -14.48
N ALA A 59 -23.95 6.01 -15.74
CA ALA A 59 -23.46 4.91 -16.55
C ALA A 59 -21.92 4.90 -16.59
N PRO A 60 -21.28 3.72 -16.74
CA PRO A 60 -19.86 3.63 -16.99
C PRO A 60 -19.45 4.52 -18.17
N ALA A 61 -18.26 5.11 -18.10
CA ALA A 61 -17.76 5.98 -19.13
C ALA A 61 -17.60 5.21 -20.46
N ALA A 62 -18.21 5.67 -21.56
CA ALA A 62 -17.81 5.21 -22.89
C ALA A 62 -16.47 5.90 -23.20
N VAL A 63 -15.37 5.16 -23.17
CA VAL A 63 -14.02 5.76 -23.27
C VAL A 63 -13.29 5.22 -24.49
N PRO A 64 -13.00 6.07 -25.51
CA PRO A 64 -12.22 5.68 -26.68
C PRO A 64 -10.72 5.70 -26.37
N VAL A 65 -10.32 5.11 -25.24
CA VAL A 65 -8.92 5.01 -24.82
C VAL A 65 -8.55 3.56 -24.57
N THR A 66 -7.31 3.22 -24.87
CA THR A 66 -6.71 1.93 -24.57
C THR A 66 -5.43 2.11 -23.77
N VAL A 67 -5.03 1.05 -23.07
CA VAL A 67 -3.76 1.01 -22.34
C VAL A 67 -2.84 0.05 -23.05
N ALA A 68 -1.66 0.54 -23.43
CA ALA A 68 -0.63 -0.20 -24.14
C ALA A 68 0.68 -0.24 -23.33
N GLY A 69 1.56 -1.20 -23.66
CA GLY A 69 2.90 -1.29 -23.09
C GLY A 69 2.92 -1.45 -21.56
N LEU A 70 1.94 -2.16 -20.99
CA LEU A 70 1.88 -2.41 -19.55
C LEU A 70 3.15 -3.12 -19.09
N SER A 71 3.77 -2.64 -18.01
CA SER A 71 4.86 -3.35 -17.35
C SER A 71 4.81 -3.17 -15.84
N VAL A 72 5.35 -4.15 -15.12
CA VAL A 72 5.46 -4.14 -13.65
C VAL A 72 6.94 -4.26 -13.32
N ASP A 73 7.51 -3.26 -12.67
CA ASP A 73 8.95 -3.16 -12.40
C ASP A 73 9.82 -3.33 -13.66
N GLY A 74 9.31 -2.87 -14.81
CA GLY A 74 9.96 -3.00 -16.11
C GLY A 74 9.76 -4.36 -16.79
N LEU A 75 9.12 -5.33 -16.14
CA LEU A 75 8.79 -6.63 -16.72
C LEU A 75 7.46 -6.57 -17.48
N GLN A 76 7.47 -7.06 -18.72
CA GLN A 76 6.26 -7.17 -19.53
C GLN A 76 5.43 -8.38 -19.09
N PRO A 77 4.09 -8.27 -19.09
CA PRO A 77 3.21 -9.41 -18.88
C PRO A 77 3.41 -10.48 -19.95
N ASP A 78 3.29 -11.74 -19.54
CA ASP A 78 3.25 -12.87 -20.46
C ASP A 78 1.92 -12.92 -21.26
N ALA A 79 1.75 -13.99 -22.06
CA ALA A 79 0.54 -14.21 -22.86
C ALA A 79 -0.75 -14.29 -22.01
N GLU A 80 -0.63 -14.70 -20.74
CA GLU A 80 -1.73 -14.78 -19.77
C GLU A 80 -1.93 -13.46 -19.00
N ARG A 81 -1.17 -12.42 -19.33
CA ARG A 81 -1.13 -11.12 -18.64
C ARG A 81 -0.64 -11.24 -17.19
N VAL A 82 0.21 -12.22 -16.90
CA VAL A 82 0.84 -12.40 -15.59
C VAL A 82 2.25 -11.80 -15.63
N VAL A 83 2.63 -11.12 -14.55
CA VAL A 83 4.02 -10.75 -14.27
C VAL A 83 4.44 -11.39 -12.96
N THR A 84 5.58 -12.08 -12.96
CA THR A 84 6.20 -12.58 -11.74
C THR A 84 7.24 -11.59 -11.25
N THR A 85 7.02 -11.03 -10.06
CA THR A 85 7.92 -10.07 -9.40
C THR A 85 8.60 -10.71 -8.19
N TYR A 86 9.69 -10.10 -7.75
CA TYR A 86 10.45 -10.55 -6.58
C TYR A 86 10.60 -9.42 -5.57
N GLY A 87 10.45 -9.73 -4.29
CA GLY A 87 10.68 -8.80 -3.18
C GLY A 87 9.41 -8.42 -2.42
N GLY A 88 9.39 -7.16 -1.94
CA GLY A 88 8.31 -6.60 -1.13
C GLY A 88 7.02 -6.32 -1.90
N ARG A 89 6.01 -5.79 -1.21
CA ARG A 89 4.63 -5.63 -1.72
C ARG A 89 4.46 -4.51 -2.74
N ARG A 90 5.34 -3.52 -2.73
CA ARG A 90 5.26 -2.34 -3.60
C ARG A 90 5.91 -2.62 -4.93
N HIS A 91 5.15 -2.45 -6.00
CA HIS A 91 5.62 -2.55 -7.37
C HIS A 91 5.25 -1.31 -8.17
N THR A 92 6.02 -1.01 -9.20
CA THR A 92 5.79 0.10 -10.11
C THR A 92 5.07 -0.41 -11.35
N LEU A 93 3.78 -0.06 -11.47
CA LEU A 93 3.01 -0.29 -12.69
C LEU A 93 3.22 0.88 -13.65
N THR A 94 3.56 0.58 -14.90
CA THR A 94 3.70 1.58 -15.96
C THR A 94 2.91 1.18 -17.19
N GLY A 95 2.68 2.15 -18.07
CA GLY A 95 2.09 1.92 -19.38
C GLY A 95 1.91 3.22 -20.14
N LYS A 96 1.18 3.13 -21.26
CA LYS A 96 0.84 4.26 -22.12
C LYS A 96 -0.66 4.29 -22.38
N VAL A 97 -1.28 5.45 -22.21
CA VAL A 97 -2.65 5.71 -22.67
C VAL A 97 -2.59 6.08 -24.15
N VAL A 98 -3.39 5.40 -24.95
CA VAL A 98 -3.56 5.66 -26.39
C VAL A 98 -4.99 6.09 -26.65
N GLY A 99 -5.17 7.18 -27.39
CA GLY A 99 -6.47 7.83 -27.62
C GLY A 99 -6.66 9.10 -26.80
N SER A 100 -7.86 9.66 -26.86
CA SER A 100 -8.20 10.93 -26.21
C SER A 100 -9.09 10.68 -24.99
N ILE A 101 -8.63 11.12 -23.82
CA ILE A 101 -9.43 11.05 -22.59
C ILE A 101 -10.53 12.11 -22.67
N PRO A 102 -11.82 11.73 -22.63
CA PRO A 102 -12.92 12.70 -22.65
C PRO A 102 -12.89 13.61 -21.41
N ALA A 103 -13.43 14.82 -21.56
CA ALA A 103 -13.59 15.74 -20.43
C ALA A 103 -14.45 15.09 -19.32
N GLY A 104 -14.04 15.25 -18.06
CA GLY A 104 -14.72 14.65 -16.90
C GLY A 104 -14.47 13.15 -16.71
N VAL A 105 -13.60 12.53 -17.51
CA VAL A 105 -13.15 11.15 -17.31
C VAL A 105 -11.82 11.14 -16.56
N GLN A 106 -11.72 10.27 -15.55
CA GLN A 106 -10.51 10.06 -14.77
C GLN A 106 -10.09 8.59 -14.82
N LEU A 107 -8.77 8.35 -14.84
CA LEU A 107 -8.17 7.03 -14.94
C LEU A 107 -7.54 6.63 -13.61
N TRP A 108 -7.72 5.37 -13.22
CA TRP A 108 -7.35 4.88 -11.89
C TRP A 108 -6.85 3.43 -11.94
N VAL A 109 -6.15 3.04 -10.88
CA VAL A 109 -5.64 1.68 -10.66
C VAL A 109 -6.21 1.13 -9.35
N MET A 110 -6.64 -0.13 -9.38
CA MET A 110 -7.03 -0.88 -8.17
C MET A 110 -6.40 -2.28 -8.16
N THR A 111 -6.13 -2.78 -6.97
CA THR A 111 -5.74 -4.18 -6.72
C THR A 111 -6.93 -4.93 -6.14
N SER A 112 -7.19 -6.15 -6.61
CA SER A 112 -8.31 -7.00 -6.17
C SER A 112 -7.82 -8.36 -5.70
N PRO A 113 -7.26 -8.48 -4.48
CA PRO A 113 -6.69 -9.73 -4.00
C PRO A 113 -7.76 -10.86 -3.95
N PRO A 114 -7.58 -12.01 -4.61
CA PRO A 114 -8.65 -13.02 -4.75
C PRO A 114 -9.14 -13.62 -3.42
N HIS A 115 -8.32 -13.54 -2.39
CA HIS A 115 -8.61 -14.04 -1.05
C HIS A 115 -9.34 -13.01 -0.17
N LEU A 116 -9.57 -11.80 -0.68
CA LEU A 116 -10.30 -10.72 -0.03
C LEU A 116 -11.50 -10.35 -0.91
N GLN A 117 -12.66 -10.11 -0.32
CA GLN A 117 -13.82 -9.59 -1.06
C GLN A 117 -13.69 -8.08 -1.38
N ASN A 118 -12.58 -7.46 -0.99
CA ASN A 118 -12.33 -6.04 -1.09
C ASN A 118 -11.47 -5.69 -2.31
N ARG A 119 -11.71 -4.51 -2.88
CA ARG A 119 -10.89 -3.90 -3.92
C ARG A 119 -10.23 -2.65 -3.35
N TYR A 120 -8.94 -2.49 -3.58
CA TYR A 120 -8.15 -1.43 -2.97
C TYR A 120 -7.70 -0.44 -4.03
N LEU A 121 -8.08 0.82 -3.88
CA LEU A 121 -7.62 1.88 -4.77
C LEU A 121 -6.12 2.11 -4.56
N GLN A 122 -5.35 2.13 -5.64
CA GLN A 122 -3.88 2.25 -5.59
C GLN A 122 -3.42 3.66 -5.95
N GLY A 123 -4.02 4.24 -6.99
CA GLY A 123 -3.58 5.54 -7.48
C GLY A 123 -4.39 6.03 -8.67
N ARG A 124 -4.35 7.35 -8.86
CA ARG A 124 -4.83 8.00 -10.08
C ARG A 124 -3.74 7.95 -11.15
N ILE A 125 -4.16 7.70 -12.38
CA ILE A 125 -3.29 7.82 -13.55
C ILE A 125 -3.40 9.25 -14.09
N VAL A 126 -2.26 9.93 -14.19
CA VAL A 126 -2.13 11.23 -14.86
C VAL A 126 -1.09 11.05 -15.98
N PRO A 127 -1.53 10.80 -17.22
CA PRO A 127 -0.61 10.57 -18.32
C PRO A 127 0.19 11.83 -18.67
N GLY A 128 1.45 11.64 -19.04
CA GLY A 128 2.28 12.67 -19.67
C GLY A 128 1.80 13.01 -21.08
N ARG A 129 2.48 13.97 -21.73
CA ARG A 129 2.14 14.40 -23.11
C ARG A 129 2.20 13.27 -24.13
N ASP A 130 3.08 12.31 -23.92
CA ASP A 130 3.27 11.13 -24.76
C ASP A 130 2.35 9.96 -24.36
N GLY A 131 1.46 10.18 -23.39
CA GLY A 131 0.56 9.18 -22.82
C GLY A 131 1.20 8.26 -21.79
N ALA A 132 2.50 8.37 -21.51
CA ALA A 132 3.17 7.52 -20.53
C ALA A 132 2.71 7.85 -19.10
N TRP A 133 2.65 6.83 -18.24
CA TRP A 133 2.28 6.98 -16.84
C TRP A 133 2.96 5.94 -15.95
N SER A 134 2.99 6.23 -14.65
CA SER A 134 3.50 5.34 -13.61
C SER A 134 2.65 5.47 -12.35
N VAL A 135 2.34 4.34 -11.71
CA VAL A 135 1.61 4.26 -10.45
C VAL A 135 2.24 3.15 -9.59
N THR A 136 2.51 3.44 -8.32
CA THR A 136 2.89 2.41 -7.36
C THR A 136 1.65 1.62 -6.94
N VAL A 137 1.77 0.30 -6.91
CA VAL A 137 0.71 -0.62 -6.48
C VAL A 137 1.22 -1.53 -5.37
N ASN A 138 0.34 -1.83 -4.42
CA ASN A 138 0.55 -2.83 -3.39
C ASN A 138 -0.08 -4.16 -3.83
N VAL A 139 0.70 -5.23 -3.73
CA VAL A 139 0.24 -6.61 -3.91
C VAL A 139 0.75 -7.48 -2.77
N GLY A 140 -0.03 -8.50 -2.42
CA GLY A 140 0.30 -9.42 -1.36
C GLY A 140 0.07 -8.80 0.02
N ARG A 141 0.03 -9.68 1.02
CA ARG A 141 -0.33 -9.29 2.38
C ARG A 141 0.87 -8.77 3.18
N THR A 142 2.04 -9.37 2.98
CA THR A 142 3.27 -9.10 3.72
C THR A 142 4.44 -9.00 2.74
N ASP A 143 5.48 -8.28 3.13
CA ASP A 143 6.68 -8.10 2.30
C ASP A 143 7.48 -9.42 2.19
N ASP A 144 7.54 -10.19 3.27
CA ASP A 144 8.49 -11.30 3.41
C ASP A 144 7.94 -12.69 3.01
N GLN A 145 6.72 -12.77 2.47
CA GLN A 145 6.15 -14.05 2.05
C GLN A 145 5.73 -14.04 0.58
N PRO A 146 5.92 -15.15 -0.15
CA PRO A 146 5.37 -15.27 -1.49
C PRO A 146 3.85 -15.25 -1.43
N GLN A 147 3.22 -14.70 -2.46
CA GLN A 147 1.77 -14.75 -2.60
C GLN A 147 1.31 -16.18 -2.89
N LYS A 148 0.34 -16.65 -2.11
CA LYS A 148 -0.38 -17.90 -2.43
C LYS A 148 -1.24 -17.75 -3.68
N PHE A 149 -1.86 -16.59 -3.86
CA PHE A 149 -2.69 -16.25 -5.00
C PHE A 149 -2.17 -14.93 -5.60
N PRO A 150 -1.85 -14.89 -6.90
CA PRO A 150 -1.50 -13.64 -7.58
C PRO A 150 -2.64 -12.63 -7.48
N ASP A 151 -2.30 -11.35 -7.38
CA ASP A 151 -3.30 -10.28 -7.24
C ASP A 151 -3.56 -9.61 -8.61
N PRO A 152 -4.81 -9.62 -9.11
CA PRO A 152 -5.23 -8.80 -10.23
C PRO A 152 -5.10 -7.30 -9.94
N VAL A 153 -4.47 -6.59 -10.86
CA VAL A 153 -4.40 -5.13 -10.91
C VAL A 153 -5.16 -4.65 -12.13
N THR A 154 -6.20 -3.85 -11.89
CA THR A 154 -7.11 -3.36 -12.93
C THR A 154 -6.88 -1.88 -13.17
N ILE A 155 -6.73 -1.50 -14.45
CA ILE A 155 -6.74 -0.13 -14.91
C ILE A 155 -8.14 0.18 -15.41
N PHE A 156 -8.74 1.24 -14.90
CA PHE A 156 -10.12 1.58 -15.20
C PHE A 156 -10.35 3.08 -15.35
N ALA A 157 -11.40 3.41 -16.10
CA ALA A 157 -11.90 4.77 -16.23
C ALA A 157 -13.20 4.95 -15.46
N VAL A 158 -13.41 6.15 -14.94
CA VAL A 158 -14.65 6.60 -14.32
C VAL A 158 -15.02 7.98 -14.83
N SER A 159 -16.31 8.24 -14.97
CA SER A 159 -16.82 9.60 -15.19
C SER A 159 -16.99 10.33 -13.87
N ASP A 160 -17.02 11.65 -13.89
CA ASP A 160 -17.60 12.40 -12.77
C ASP A 160 -19.10 12.09 -12.60
N PRO A 161 -19.61 12.04 -11.34
CA PRO A 161 -18.95 12.41 -10.09
C PRO A 161 -18.14 11.28 -9.42
N VAL A 162 -18.00 10.11 -10.03
CA VAL A 162 -17.28 8.97 -9.43
C VAL A 162 -15.78 9.28 -9.28
N GLY A 163 -15.16 9.93 -10.27
CA GLY A 163 -13.77 10.40 -10.16
C GLY A 163 -13.58 11.32 -8.96
N SER A 164 -14.45 12.33 -8.82
CA SER A 164 -14.49 13.22 -7.67
C SER A 164 -14.68 12.51 -6.31
N TYR A 165 -15.46 11.42 -6.28
CA TYR A 165 -15.59 10.57 -5.11
C TYR A 165 -14.29 9.83 -4.76
N LEU A 166 -13.60 9.25 -5.75
CA LEU A 166 -12.33 8.55 -5.53
C LEU A 166 -11.21 9.47 -5.04
N LEU A 167 -11.20 10.74 -5.48
CA LEU A 167 -10.29 11.75 -4.94
C LEU A 167 -10.50 11.95 -3.43
N ARG A 168 -11.75 11.95 -2.95
CA ARG A 168 -12.07 12.08 -1.51
C ARG A 168 -11.73 10.84 -0.70
N CYS A 169 -11.64 9.66 -1.31
CA CYS A 169 -11.16 8.46 -0.64
C CYS A 169 -9.67 8.53 -0.25
N GLY A 170 -8.92 9.51 -0.77
CA GLY A 170 -7.48 9.61 -0.54
C GLY A 170 -6.70 8.51 -1.26
N GLY A 171 -7.10 8.19 -2.50
CA GLY A 171 -6.60 7.10 -3.35
C GLY A 171 -5.10 7.09 -3.65
N THR A 172 -4.32 6.88 -2.60
CA THR A 172 -2.88 6.72 -2.58
C THR A 172 -2.57 5.30 -2.11
N VAL A 173 -1.46 4.76 -2.59
CA VAL A 173 -1.01 3.41 -2.29
C VAL A 173 -0.80 3.16 -0.79
N ASP A 174 -0.50 4.21 -0.02
CA ASP A 174 -0.27 4.10 1.43
C ASP A 174 -1.56 3.99 2.23
N GLN A 175 -2.64 4.61 1.74
CA GLN A 175 -3.95 4.56 2.38
C GLN A 175 -4.74 3.31 1.97
N ASN A 176 -4.49 2.78 0.76
CA ASN A 176 -5.18 1.61 0.18
C ASN A 176 -6.69 1.60 0.52
N PRO A 177 -7.45 2.65 0.19
CA PRO A 177 -8.83 2.69 0.63
C PRO A 177 -9.66 1.62 -0.08
N VAL A 178 -10.58 1.01 0.66
CA VAL A 178 -11.49 0.00 0.11
C VAL A 178 -12.54 0.70 -0.75
N ILE A 179 -12.60 0.33 -2.02
CA ILE A 179 -13.62 0.78 -2.96
C ILE A 179 -14.90 -0.02 -2.72
N PRO A 180 -16.05 0.63 -2.47
CA PRO A 180 -17.28 -0.09 -2.26
C PRO A 180 -17.69 -0.94 -3.47
N PRO A 181 -18.47 -2.01 -3.24
CA PRO A 181 -19.07 -2.78 -4.31
C PRO A 181 -20.02 -1.90 -5.16
N GLY A 182 -20.11 -2.20 -6.46
CA GLY A 182 -21.06 -1.53 -7.36
C GLY A 182 -20.68 -0.12 -7.84
N LEU A 183 -19.45 0.35 -7.58
CA LEU A 183 -18.91 1.55 -8.24
C LEU A 183 -18.88 1.34 -9.77
N PRO A 184 -19.54 2.19 -10.58
CA PRO A 184 -19.53 2.03 -12.03
C PRO A 184 -18.19 2.49 -12.60
N PHE A 185 -17.58 1.64 -13.43
CA PHE A 185 -16.33 1.93 -14.12
C PHE A 185 -16.25 1.18 -15.44
N THR A 186 -15.34 1.63 -16.30
CA THR A 186 -14.99 0.95 -17.56
C THR A 186 -13.60 0.37 -17.42
N LYS A 187 -13.48 -0.94 -17.57
CA LYS A 187 -12.17 -1.62 -17.55
C LYS A 187 -11.40 -1.29 -18.83
N LEU A 188 -10.16 -0.83 -18.68
CA LEU A 188 -9.29 -0.47 -19.80
C LEU A 188 -8.17 -1.49 -19.99
N GLY A 189 -7.73 -2.12 -18.90
CA GLY A 189 -6.64 -3.07 -18.90
C GLY A 189 -6.55 -3.85 -17.59
N MET A 190 -5.76 -4.92 -17.61
CA MET A 190 -5.48 -5.72 -16.44
C MET A 190 -4.12 -6.39 -16.58
N VAL A 191 -3.44 -6.52 -15.45
CA VAL A 191 -2.28 -7.38 -15.27
C VAL A 191 -2.46 -8.13 -13.95
N THR A 192 -2.01 -9.37 -13.89
CA THR A 192 -1.97 -10.15 -12.66
C THR A 192 -0.54 -10.17 -12.15
N ILE A 193 -0.32 -9.79 -10.90
CA ILE A 193 1.04 -9.77 -10.31
C ILE A 193 1.18 -10.97 -9.37
N ARG A 194 2.19 -11.80 -9.65
CA ARG A 194 2.63 -12.90 -8.78
C ARG A 194 3.92 -12.47 -8.08
N LYS A 195 3.84 -12.18 -6.78
CA LYS A 195 4.97 -11.82 -5.94
C LYS A 195 5.62 -13.05 -5.32
N LEU A 196 6.91 -13.23 -5.57
CA LEU A 196 7.76 -14.24 -4.93
C LEU A 196 8.79 -13.58 -4.00
N THR A 197 9.37 -14.37 -3.11
CA THR A 197 10.56 -14.01 -2.32
C THR A 197 11.80 -14.56 -3.01
N ARG A 198 12.93 -13.87 -2.90
CA ARG A 198 14.23 -14.40 -3.35
C ARG A 198 14.86 -15.27 -2.29
#